data_AF-A0A9J6H8S1-F1
#
_entry.id   AF-A0A9J6H8S1-F1
#
_cell.length_a   1.000
_cell.length_b   1.000
_cell.length_c   1.000
_cell.angle_alpha   90.00
_cell.angle_beta   90.00
_cell.angle_gamma   90.00
#
_symmetry.space_group_name_H-M   'P 1'
#
loop_
_entity.id
_entity.type
_entity.pdbx_description
1 polymer ?
#
loop_
_entity_poly.entity_id
_entity_poly.type
_entity_poly.pdbx_seq_one_letter_code
_entity_poly.pdbx_strand_id
1 'polypeptide(L)'
;MQRPCIVIRNLSAKAYEYLRTENLLRLPCNKTLQKYIGTVSGEVGFSHLVRCRLEVELQGLDTAQSKVCSLIVDEMRIRQKLQYKQRDAFIGDVDMGPELQHLVPGSNDETLANSVLCFFSAACMPGTRYLSGISSRKGALESSSQK
;
A
#
# COMPACT_ATOMS: atom_id res chain seq x y z
N MET A 1 22.97 -7.29 -4.98
CA MET A 1 22.31 -8.62 -5.00
C MET A 1 20.98 -8.71 -4.22
N GLN A 2 20.64 -7.79 -3.31
CA GLN A 2 19.44 -7.96 -2.44
C GLN A 2 18.09 -7.69 -3.15
N ARG A 3 18.01 -6.67 -4.01
CA ARG A 3 16.75 -6.28 -4.71
C ARG A 3 16.14 -7.39 -5.59
N PRO A 4 16.90 -8.11 -6.44
CA PRO A 4 16.32 -9.18 -7.27
C PRO A 4 15.69 -10.30 -6.46
N CYS A 5 16.25 -10.63 -5.29
CA CYS A 5 15.71 -11.67 -4.40
C CYS A 5 14.32 -11.29 -3.85
N ILE A 6 14.12 -10.01 -3.51
CA ILE A 6 12.83 -9.49 -3.04
C ILE A 6 11.81 -9.53 -4.19
N VAL A 7 12.22 -9.13 -5.40
CA VAL A 7 11.34 -9.13 -6.58
C VAL A 7 10.86 -10.53 -6.92
N ILE A 8 11.75 -11.52 -6.96
CA ILE A 8 11.39 -12.92 -7.24
C ILE A 8 10.41 -13.44 -6.18
N ARG A 9 10.65 -13.14 -4.90
CA ARG A 9 9.73 -13.53 -3.82
C ARG A 9 8.35 -12.88 -3.97
N ASN A 10 8.29 -11.61 -4.36
CA ASN A 10 7.03 -10.89 -4.56
C ASN A 10 6.24 -11.41 -5.79
N LEU A 11 6.94 -11.87 -6.83
CA LEU A 11 6.33 -12.51 -7.99
C LEU A 11 5.78 -13.90 -7.66
N SER A 12 6.58 -14.73 -6.98
CA SER A 12 6.16 -16.05 -6.55
C SER A 12 6.98 -16.56 -5.36
N ALA A 13 6.32 -16.68 -4.21
CA ALA A 13 6.91 -17.25 -3.00
C ALA A 13 7.28 -18.73 -3.20
N LYS A 14 6.45 -19.50 -3.92
CA LYS A 14 6.70 -20.92 -4.20
C LYS A 14 7.93 -21.12 -5.07
N ALA A 15 8.07 -20.31 -6.12
CA ALA A 15 9.24 -20.39 -7.00
C ALA A 15 10.52 -20.03 -6.23
N TYR A 16 10.47 -19.02 -5.35
CA TYR A 16 11.60 -18.65 -4.50
C TYR A 16 12.01 -19.79 -3.55
N GLU A 17 11.06 -20.47 -2.93
CA GLU A 17 11.34 -21.61 -2.04
C GLU A 17 11.89 -22.81 -2.80
N TYR A 18 11.35 -23.10 -3.99
CA TYR A 18 11.86 -24.17 -4.84
C TYR A 18 13.32 -23.93 -5.25
N LEU A 19 13.63 -22.74 -5.78
CA LEU A 19 14.99 -22.36 -6.17
C LEU A 19 16.00 -22.43 -5.00
N ARG A 20 15.52 -22.20 -3.77
CA ARG A 20 16.31 -22.30 -2.56
C ARG A 20 16.53 -23.75 -2.13
N THR A 21 15.48 -24.58 -2.14
CA THR A 21 15.54 -25.99 -1.71
C THR A 21 16.43 -26.81 -2.63
N GLU A 22 16.32 -26.59 -3.95
CA GLU A 22 17.16 -27.23 -4.96
C GLU A 22 18.60 -26.68 -5.01
N ASN A 23 18.93 -25.68 -4.16
CA ASN A 23 20.23 -25.01 -4.10
C ASN A 23 20.76 -24.49 -5.45
N LEU A 24 19.87 -24.22 -6.40
CA LEU A 24 20.22 -23.73 -7.74
C LEU A 24 20.87 -22.34 -7.68
N LEU A 25 20.47 -21.52 -6.70
CA LEU A 25 21.00 -20.19 -6.45
C LEU A 25 21.21 -19.97 -4.95
N ARG A 26 22.30 -19.27 -4.57
CA ARG A 26 22.53 -18.88 -3.17
C ARG A 26 21.58 -17.76 -2.74
N LEU A 27 20.38 -18.14 -2.29
CA LEU A 27 19.32 -17.23 -1.88
C LEU A 27 19.27 -17.02 -0.35
N PRO A 28 19.01 -15.79 0.15
CA PRO A 28 18.87 -15.51 1.57
C PRO A 28 17.61 -16.17 2.17
N CYS A 29 17.63 -16.45 3.48
CA CYS A 29 16.48 -17.07 4.15
C CYS A 29 15.30 -16.12 4.29
N ASN A 30 14.10 -16.68 4.48
CA ASN A 30 12.87 -15.91 4.59
C ASN A 30 12.93 -14.87 5.72
N LYS A 31 13.58 -15.20 6.85
CA LYS A 31 13.82 -14.27 7.97
C LYS A 31 14.72 -13.10 7.56
N THR A 32 15.80 -13.37 6.83
CA THR A 32 16.72 -12.34 6.34
C THR A 32 16.02 -11.42 5.32
N LEU A 33 15.20 -11.98 4.43
CA LEU A 33 14.39 -11.18 3.52
C LEU A 33 13.38 -10.28 4.23
N GLN A 34 12.71 -10.79 5.28
CA GLN A 34 11.82 -9.95 6.09
C GLN A 34 12.58 -8.81 6.77
N LYS A 35 13.80 -9.06 7.26
CA LYS A 35 14.68 -7.99 7.79
C LYS A 35 15.04 -6.95 6.72
N TYR A 36 15.25 -7.37 5.47
CA TYR A 36 15.55 -6.43 4.38
C TYR A 36 14.34 -5.60 3.93
N ILE A 37 13.14 -6.19 3.93
CA ILE A 37 11.90 -5.47 3.63
C ILE A 37 11.56 -4.51 4.79
N GLY A 38 11.87 -4.91 6.02
CA GLY A 38 11.57 -4.14 7.21
C GLY A 38 10.08 -4.21 7.58
N THR A 39 9.72 -3.43 8.59
CA THR A 39 8.32 -3.26 9.00
C THR A 39 7.67 -2.18 8.15
N VAL A 40 6.62 -2.54 7.41
CA VAL A 40 5.77 -1.57 6.70
C VAL A 40 4.90 -0.87 7.75
N SER A 41 5.13 0.43 7.94
CA SER A 41 4.21 1.29 8.69
C SER A 41 2.86 1.25 7.97
N GLY A 42 1.79 0.88 8.67
CA GLY A 42 0.45 0.76 8.11
C GLY A 42 -0.22 2.11 7.85
N GLU A 43 0.57 3.15 7.60
CA GLU A 43 0.12 4.51 7.36
C GLU A 43 -0.80 4.56 6.13
N VAL A 44 -1.91 5.27 6.27
CA VAL A 44 -2.84 5.54 5.19
C VAL A 44 -2.38 6.75 4.38
N GLY A 45 -2.62 6.72 3.06
CA GLY A 45 -2.28 7.83 2.16
C GLY A 45 -0.86 7.77 1.58
N PHE A 46 -0.34 8.93 1.17
CA PHE A 46 1.00 9.03 0.59
C PHE A 46 2.05 9.09 1.68
N SER A 47 2.81 8.00 1.85
CA SER A 47 3.96 8.00 2.75
C SER A 47 5.00 9.04 2.31
N HIS A 48 5.68 9.66 3.28
CA HIS A 48 6.78 10.58 3.05
C HIS A 48 7.84 10.01 2.11
N LEU A 49 8.12 8.70 2.19
CA LEU A 49 9.07 8.02 1.31
C LEU A 49 8.62 8.04 -0.16
N VAL A 50 7.32 7.90 -0.42
CA VAL A 50 6.74 7.97 -1.76
C VAL A 50 6.84 9.40 -2.28
N ARG A 51 6.56 10.40 -1.43
CA ARG A 51 6.70 11.82 -1.79
C ARG A 51 8.13 12.19 -2.14
N CYS A 52 9.11 11.86 -1.29
CA CYS A 52 10.52 12.10 -1.60
C CYS A 52 10.95 11.40 -2.89
N ARG A 53 10.44 10.18 -3.14
CA ARG A 53 10.75 9.48 -4.39
C ARG A 53 10.18 10.22 -5.60
N LEU A 54 8.94 10.72 -5.50
CA LEU A 54 8.30 11.51 -6.54
C LEU A 54 9.08 12.80 -6.82
N GLU A 55 9.54 13.50 -5.77
CA GLU A 55 10.35 14.72 -5.91
C GLU A 55 11.68 14.46 -6.64
N VAL A 56 12.36 13.35 -6.33
CA VAL A 56 13.59 12.94 -7.03
C VAL A 56 13.33 12.61 -8.50
N GLU A 57 12.25 11.87 -8.79
CA GLU A 57 11.89 11.54 -10.18
C GLU A 57 11.48 12.82 -10.94
N LEU A 58 10.81 13.78 -10.28
CA LEU A 58 10.41 15.06 -10.89
C LEU A 58 11.61 15.96 -11.22
N GLN A 59 12.67 15.94 -10.39
CA GLN A 59 13.92 16.64 -10.68
C GLN A 59 14.67 16.04 -11.87
N GLY A 60 14.49 14.74 -12.15
CA GLY A 60 15.09 14.06 -13.30
C GLY A 60 14.35 14.29 -14.63
N LEU A 61 13.30 15.12 -14.66
CA LEU A 61 12.48 15.37 -15.83
C LEU A 61 12.70 16.79 -16.38
N ASP A 62 13.34 16.85 -17.55
CA ASP A 62 13.68 18.11 -18.22
C ASP A 62 12.46 18.73 -18.93
N THR A 63 11.60 17.90 -19.53
CA THR A 63 10.47 18.38 -20.33
C THR A 63 9.20 18.50 -19.51
N ALA A 64 8.52 19.64 -19.61
CA ALA A 64 7.27 19.93 -18.89
C ALA A 64 6.14 18.93 -19.20
N GLN A 65 6.06 18.43 -20.44
CA GLN A 65 5.07 17.43 -20.85
C GLN A 65 5.24 16.09 -20.11
N SER A 66 6.47 15.73 -19.74
CA SER A 66 6.74 14.52 -18.93
C SER A 66 6.29 14.67 -17.47
N LYS A 67 6.04 15.89 -16.99
CA LYS A 67 5.58 16.14 -15.62
C LYS A 67 4.07 15.91 -15.46
N VAL A 68 3.38 15.57 -16.55
CA VAL A 68 1.95 15.24 -16.55
C VAL A 68 1.78 13.75 -16.28
N CYS A 69 1.02 13.40 -15.25
CA CYS A 69 0.66 12.02 -14.92
C CYS A 69 -0.85 11.86 -14.75
N SER A 70 -1.36 10.68 -15.11
CA SER A 70 -2.73 10.29 -14.84
C SER A 70 -2.82 9.70 -13.43
N LEU A 71 -3.72 10.23 -12.61
CA LEU A 71 -4.06 9.65 -11.31
C LEU A 71 -5.39 8.90 -11.46
N ILE A 72 -5.32 7.57 -11.34
CA ILE A 72 -6.49 6.69 -11.32
C ILE A 72 -6.80 6.40 -9.85
N VAL A 73 -8.05 6.59 -9.48
CA VAL A 73 -8.53 6.35 -8.12
C VAL A 73 -9.70 5.36 -8.21
N ASP A 74 -9.67 4.33 -7.37
CA ASP A 74 -10.69 3.29 -7.30
C ASP A 74 -10.98 2.91 -5.85
N GLU A 75 -12.13 2.32 -5.58
CA GLU A 75 -12.55 1.87 -4.24
C GLU A 75 -12.68 0.35 -4.19
N MET A 76 -11.98 -0.27 -3.25
CA MET A 76 -12.01 -1.71 -3.03
C MET A 76 -12.68 -2.02 -1.69
N ARG A 77 -13.72 -2.86 -1.70
CA ARG A 77 -14.39 -3.30 -0.48
C ARG A 77 -13.52 -4.32 0.26
N ILE A 78 -13.35 -4.12 1.56
CA ILE A 78 -12.55 -5.00 2.43
C ILE A 78 -13.42 -5.61 3.53
N ARG A 79 -12.95 -6.71 4.12
CA ARG A 79 -13.58 -7.29 5.31
C ARG A 79 -13.25 -6.42 6.52
N GLN A 80 -14.27 -6.04 7.27
CA GLN A 80 -14.11 -5.32 8.53
C GLN A 80 -13.37 -6.20 9.54
N LYS A 81 -12.18 -5.77 9.97
CA LYS A 81 -11.38 -6.50 10.96
C LYS A 81 -10.39 -5.55 11.63
N LEU A 82 -10.38 -5.55 12.95
CA LEU A 82 -9.34 -4.92 13.75
C LEU A 82 -8.18 -5.91 13.94
N GLN A 83 -6.96 -5.49 13.61
CA GLN A 83 -5.74 -6.27 13.82
C GLN A 83 -4.74 -5.46 14.64
N TYR A 84 -4.27 -6.05 15.73
CA TYR A 84 -3.18 -5.51 16.51
C TYR A 84 -1.84 -5.94 15.92
N LYS A 85 -0.99 -4.98 15.52
CA LYS A 85 0.40 -5.25 15.11
C LYS A 85 1.35 -5.01 16.28
N GLN A 86 2.44 -5.79 16.32
CA GLN A 86 3.56 -5.53 17.24
C GLN A 86 4.02 -4.06 17.08
N ARG A 87 4.15 -3.35 18.21
CA ARG A 87 4.31 -1.89 18.39
C ARG A 87 3.03 -1.09 18.67
N ASP A 88 2.08 -1.65 19.42
CA ASP A 88 0.90 -0.93 19.94
C ASP A 88 0.07 -0.20 18.87
N ALA A 89 0.06 -0.73 17.66
CA ALA A 89 -0.67 -0.14 16.54
C ALA A 89 -1.88 -1.01 16.19
N PHE A 90 -3.06 -0.42 16.30
CA PHE A 90 -4.31 -0.99 15.79
C PHE A 90 -4.47 -0.63 14.31
N ILE A 91 -4.83 -1.63 13.51
CA ILE A 91 -5.10 -1.46 12.07
C ILE A 91 -6.49 -2.00 11.81
N GLY A 92 -7.33 -1.19 11.18
CA GLY A 92 -8.71 -1.57 10.88
C GLY A 92 -9.70 -0.44 11.09
N ASP A 93 -9.29 0.63 11.78
CA ASP A 93 -10.12 1.81 11.97
C ASP A 93 -10.11 2.73 10.75
N VAL A 94 -11.15 3.54 10.64
CA VAL A 94 -11.26 4.58 9.63
C VAL A 94 -10.39 5.76 10.04
N ASP A 95 -9.26 5.94 9.36
CA ASP A 95 -8.43 7.14 9.46
C ASP A 95 -8.62 8.01 8.21
N MET A 96 -9.38 9.10 8.39
CA MET A 96 -9.68 10.10 7.36
C MET A 96 -8.75 11.32 7.45
N GLY A 97 -7.78 11.31 8.36
CA GLY A 97 -6.99 12.49 8.70
C GLY A 97 -7.79 13.55 9.47
N PRO A 98 -7.09 14.51 10.09
CA PRO A 98 -7.70 15.53 10.96
C PRO A 98 -8.63 16.49 10.21
N GLU A 99 -8.35 16.75 8.92
CA GLU A 99 -9.10 17.71 8.11
C GLU A 99 -10.50 17.22 7.76
N LEU A 100 -10.70 15.91 7.62
CA LEU A 100 -11.98 15.31 7.22
C LEU A 100 -12.73 14.70 8.40
N GLN A 101 -12.22 14.87 9.62
CA GLN A 101 -12.79 14.30 10.84
C GLN A 101 -14.21 14.83 11.12
N HIS A 102 -14.49 16.07 10.71
CA HIS A 102 -15.81 16.72 10.80
C HIS A 102 -16.88 16.09 9.89
N LEU A 103 -16.48 15.33 8.87
CA LEU A 103 -17.41 14.61 7.97
C LEU A 103 -17.78 13.23 8.50
N VAL A 104 -17.10 12.75 9.56
CA VAL A 104 -17.41 11.50 10.22
C VAL A 104 -18.38 11.82 11.36
N PRO A 105 -19.66 11.39 11.30
CA PRO A 105 -20.61 11.64 12.37
C PRO A 105 -20.07 11.03 13.66
N GLY A 106 -19.98 11.85 14.72
CA GLY A 106 -19.37 11.53 16.02
C GLY A 106 -20.13 10.49 16.83
N SER A 107 -20.20 9.25 16.35
CA SER A 107 -20.51 8.10 17.20
C SER A 107 -19.21 7.64 17.86
N ASN A 108 -19.19 7.60 19.19
CA ASN A 108 -18.08 7.12 20.03
C ASN A 108 -17.72 5.63 19.85
N ASP A 109 -18.15 5.00 18.75
CA ASP A 109 -17.85 3.61 18.42
C ASP A 109 -16.66 3.55 17.45
N GLU A 110 -15.65 2.78 17.83
CA GLU A 110 -14.50 2.40 17.00
C GLU A 110 -15.02 1.84 15.66
N THR A 111 -15.01 2.71 14.64
CA THR A 111 -15.66 2.41 13.38
C THR A 111 -14.67 1.70 12.46
N LEU A 112 -14.92 0.42 12.23
CA LEU A 112 -14.08 -0.42 11.36
C LEU A 112 -14.26 -0.07 9.89
N ALA A 113 -13.14 0.09 9.19
CA ALA A 113 -13.07 0.30 7.75
C ALA A 113 -13.65 -0.90 6.99
N ASN A 114 -14.53 -0.62 6.04
CA ASN A 114 -15.16 -1.61 5.14
C ASN A 114 -14.78 -1.38 3.68
N SER A 115 -14.12 -0.27 3.36
CA SER A 115 -13.55 -0.01 2.05
C SER A 115 -12.21 0.68 2.14
N VAL A 116 -11.42 0.51 1.08
CA VAL A 116 -10.15 1.19 0.88
C VAL A 116 -10.12 1.83 -0.50
N LEU A 117 -9.79 3.11 -0.53
CA LEU A 117 -9.44 3.88 -1.70
C LEU A 117 -8.03 3.49 -2.16
N CYS A 118 -7.95 2.91 -3.34
CA CYS A 118 -6.71 2.59 -4.02
C CYS A 118 -6.42 3.70 -5.03
N PHE A 119 -5.20 4.21 -5.05
CA PHE A 119 -4.77 5.17 -6.07
C PHE A 119 -3.54 4.68 -6.80
N PHE A 120 -3.51 4.97 -8.10
CA PHE A 120 -2.48 4.55 -9.04
C PHE A 120 -2.09 5.73 -9.91
N SER A 121 -0.82 6.11 -9.88
CA SER A 121 -0.29 7.15 -10.77
C SER A 121 0.46 6.50 -11.94
N ALA A 122 0.03 6.80 -13.17
CA ALA A 122 0.70 6.40 -14.39
C ALA A 122 1.28 7.65 -15.07
N ALA A 123 2.61 7.70 -15.21
CA ALA A 123 3.28 8.68 -16.05
C ALA A 123 3.62 8.05 -17.40
N CYS A 124 3.41 8.80 -18.49
CA CYS A 124 3.79 8.35 -19.83
C CYS A 124 5.31 8.57 -20.01
N MET A 125 6.12 7.56 -19.67
CA MET A 125 7.58 7.57 -19.84
C MET A 125 8.07 6.23 -20.39
N PRO A 126 9.12 6.21 -21.23
CA PRO A 126 9.87 4.99 -21.49
C PRO A 126 10.63 4.56 -20.22
N GLY A 127 10.07 3.62 -19.45
CA GLY A 127 10.68 3.09 -18.21
C GLY A 127 9.78 3.12 -16.95
N THR A 128 8.47 3.22 -17.13
CA THR A 128 7.45 3.47 -16.10
C THR A 128 7.64 2.64 -14.83
N ARG A 129 7.93 3.33 -13.71
CA ARG A 129 7.78 2.78 -12.36
C ARG A 129 6.42 3.19 -11.82
N TYR A 130 5.60 2.20 -11.49
CA TYR A 130 4.27 2.40 -10.94
C TYR A 130 4.34 2.70 -9.45
N LEU A 131 3.52 3.65 -8.99
CA LEU A 131 3.31 3.94 -7.57
C LEU A 131 1.85 3.69 -7.24
N SER A 132 1.62 2.93 -6.18
CA SER A 132 0.30 2.65 -5.63
C SER A 132 0.27 3.06 -4.16
N GLY A 133 -0.91 3.46 -3.69
CA GLY A 133 -1.18 3.65 -2.27
C GLY A 133 -2.64 3.39 -1.94
N ILE A 134 -2.91 3.31 -0.64
CA ILE A 134 -4.19 2.84 -0.10
C ILE A 134 -4.62 3.82 1.02
N SER A 135 -5.90 4.18 1.06
CA SER A 135 -6.52 5.00 2.11
C SER A 135 -7.85 4.36 2.54
N SER A 136 -8.14 4.22 3.83
CA SER A 136 -9.32 3.49 4.31
C SER A 136 -10.52 4.40 4.56
N ARG A 137 -11.74 3.98 4.21
CA ARG A 137 -12.99 4.73 4.44
C ARG A 137 -14.15 3.83 4.90
N LYS A 138 -15.22 4.49 5.36
CA LYS A 138 -16.54 3.88 5.61
C LYS A 138 -17.43 4.05 4.38
N GLY A 139 -17.64 3.01 3.60
CA GLY A 139 -18.72 2.94 2.61
C GLY A 139 -20.07 2.79 3.32
N ALA A 140 -21.09 3.52 2.87
CA ALA A 140 -22.46 3.34 3.35
C ALA A 140 -22.95 1.93 2.99
N LEU A 141 -23.08 1.04 3.98
CA LEU A 141 -23.96 -0.11 3.82
C LEU A 141 -25.38 0.41 3.98
N GLU A 142 -26.11 0.52 2.87
CA GLU A 142 -27.57 0.39 2.94
C GLU A 142 -27.88 -0.98 3.54
N SER A 143 -28.49 -0.95 4.72
CA SER A 143 -29.04 -2.08 5.41
C SER A 143 -30.28 -2.58 4.66
N SER A 144 -30.10 -3.45 3.68
CA SER A 144 -31.20 -4.27 3.17
C SER A 144 -31.40 -5.46 4.09
N SER A 145 -32.05 -5.16 5.23
CA SER A 145 -32.67 -6.14 6.11
C SER A 145 -34.09 -6.38 5.59
N GLN A 146 -34.34 -7.54 4.99
CA GLN A 146 -35.67 -8.12 4.77
C GLN A 146 -35.45 -9.65 4.67
N LYS A 147 -35.59 -10.32 5.81
CA LYS A 147 -36.72 -11.16 6.22
C LYS A 147 -36.80 -12.48 5.48
#